data_AF-A0A8D0GTC8-F1
#
_entry.id   AF-A0A8D0GTC8-F1
#
_cell.length_a   1.000
_cell.length_b   1.000
_cell.length_c   1.000
_cell.angle_alpha   90.00
_cell.angle_beta   90.00
_cell.angle_gamma   90.00
#
_symmetry.space_group_name_H-M   'P 1'
#
loop_
_entity.id
_entity.type
_entity.pdbx_description
1 polymer ?
#
loop_
_entity_poly.entity_id
_entity_poly.type
_entity_poly.pdbx_seq_one_letter_code
_entity_poly.pdbx_strand_id
1 'polypeptide(L)'
;MQLRLVSWFLITLNFLEYIGSQHTSRVRRQGRMHPNVSQGCQGGCATCSDYNGCLSCKPRLFFVLERIGMKQIGVCLSSCPSGYFGTRSPEINKCAKCKTDCETCFNQNFCTRCKSGFYLHIGKCLESCPEGLEHNNHTMECSNIVHCEASEWSPWSPCTKKGKTCGFKRGNETRVREILQHPSARGNPCPPTSETRKCIVQRKKCQKGGKGTILSSYEFDTSQPQEARAPAGPRRPEPVPGGSRQSQEARAGPSQPPRPAGPRKPEPAGRGVRTNNLFYFF
;
A
#
# COMPACT_ATOMS: atom_id res chain seq x y z
N MET A 1 14.96 73.86 35.23
CA MET A 1 16.13 73.01 35.54
C MET A 1 15.77 71.53 35.80
N GLN A 2 14.67 70.97 35.25
CA GLN A 2 14.22 69.59 35.55
C GLN A 2 14.18 68.66 34.32
N LEU A 3 14.27 69.17 33.08
CA LEU A 3 14.23 68.34 31.85
C LEU A 3 15.60 67.81 31.38
N ARG A 4 16.71 68.38 31.86
CA ARG A 4 18.07 67.95 31.49
C ARG A 4 18.53 66.69 32.24
N LEU A 5 17.99 66.46 33.45
CA LEU A 5 18.32 65.31 34.29
C LEU A 5 17.67 64.01 33.78
N VAL A 6 16.43 64.09 33.27
CA VAL A 6 15.70 62.93 32.71
C VAL A 6 16.37 62.42 31.42
N SER A 7 16.88 63.33 30.59
CA SER A 7 17.62 62.97 29.37
C SER A 7 18.95 62.28 29.67
N TRP A 8 19.69 62.72 30.69
CA TRP A 8 20.91 62.05 31.13
C TRP A 8 20.64 60.68 31.74
N PHE A 9 19.56 60.53 32.50
CA PHE A 9 19.19 59.25 33.12
C PHE A 9 18.86 58.17 32.08
N LEU A 10 18.15 58.52 31.01
CA LEU A 10 17.83 57.60 29.90
C LEU A 10 19.08 57.19 29.10
N ILE A 11 20.04 58.09 28.93
CA ILE A 11 21.32 57.81 28.26
C ILE A 11 22.18 56.88 29.13
N THR A 12 22.21 57.07 30.45
CA THR A 12 22.96 56.19 31.36
C THR A 12 22.36 54.78 31.47
N LEU A 13 21.02 54.65 31.39
CA LEU A 13 20.36 53.34 31.39
C LEU A 13 20.63 52.55 30.11
N ASN A 14 20.70 53.23 28.95
CA ASN A 14 21.09 52.58 27.68
C ASN A 14 22.57 52.15 27.67
N PHE A 15 23.45 52.90 28.35
CA PHE A 15 24.89 52.57 28.42
C PHE A 15 25.19 51.38 29.33
N LEU A 16 24.42 51.19 30.41
CA LEU A 16 24.58 50.04 31.32
C LEU A 16 24.03 48.72 30.75
N GLU A 17 23.01 48.77 29.89
CA GLU A 17 22.53 47.57 29.16
C GLU A 17 23.52 47.14 28.05
N TYR A 18 24.22 48.09 27.41
CA TYR A 18 25.20 47.78 26.36
C TYR A 18 26.49 47.13 26.90
N ILE A 19 26.94 47.51 28.09
CA ILE A 19 28.16 46.95 28.71
C ILE A 19 27.88 45.58 29.37
N GLY A 20 26.62 45.26 29.69
CA GLY A 20 26.20 43.97 30.25
C GLY A 20 26.18 42.80 29.26
N SER A 21 26.18 43.04 27.94
CA SER A 21 26.06 41.97 26.94
C SER A 21 27.39 41.36 26.47
N GLN A 22 28.54 41.80 26.98
CA GLN A 22 29.85 41.37 26.49
C GLN A 22 30.73 40.62 27.50
N HIS A 23 30.26 40.30 28.72
CA HIS A 23 31.17 39.79 29.74
C HIS A 23 30.63 38.72 30.72
N THR A 24 30.03 37.63 30.23
CA THR A 24 30.07 36.29 30.88
C THR A 24 29.82 35.24 29.80
N SER A 25 30.77 34.44 29.31
CA SER A 25 31.38 33.33 30.04
C SER A 25 32.62 32.83 29.29
N ARG A 26 33.81 33.04 29.86
CA ARG A 26 35.01 32.29 29.50
C ARG A 26 34.89 30.88 30.09
N VAL A 27 34.50 29.89 29.29
CA VAL A 27 34.95 28.50 29.49
C VAL A 27 35.90 28.17 28.34
N ARG A 28 37.18 28.17 28.69
CA ARG A 28 38.33 27.89 27.85
C ARG A 28 38.36 26.38 27.53
N ARG A 29 37.80 25.97 26.39
CA ARG A 29 38.34 24.81 25.66
C ARG A 29 39.29 25.34 24.61
N GLN A 30 40.57 25.39 24.95
CA GLN A 30 41.64 25.53 23.96
C GLN A 30 41.65 24.26 23.08
N GLY A 31 40.83 24.24 22.04
CA GLY A 31 41.11 23.46 20.85
C GLY A 31 42.02 24.30 19.97
N ARG A 32 43.29 23.91 19.83
CA ARG A 32 44.22 24.47 18.84
C ARG A 32 43.52 24.48 17.47
N MET A 33 43.17 25.66 16.96
CA MET A 33 42.84 25.82 15.55
C MET A 33 44.15 25.65 14.79
N HIS A 34 44.36 24.46 14.25
CA HIS A 34 45.43 24.22 13.30
C HIS A 34 45.06 24.93 12.00
N PRO A 35 45.89 25.84 11.44
CA PRO A 35 45.66 26.32 10.10
C PRO A 35 45.96 25.15 9.16
N ASN A 36 45.11 24.99 8.14
CA ASN A 36 45.23 23.99 7.09
C ASN A 36 44.70 22.57 7.43
N VAL A 37 43.43 22.48 7.80
CA VAL A 37 42.62 21.29 7.49
C VAL A 37 41.82 21.64 6.25
N SER A 38 42.14 21.03 5.12
CA SER A 38 41.34 21.10 3.90
C SER A 38 39.88 20.84 4.27
N GLN A 39 39.04 21.85 4.11
CA GLN A 39 37.63 21.80 4.42
C GLN A 39 36.99 20.82 3.44
N GLY A 40 36.98 19.54 3.82
CA GLY A 40 36.53 18.46 2.95
C GLY A 40 35.08 18.66 2.54
N CYS A 41 34.74 18.14 1.37
CA CYS A 41 33.39 18.23 0.84
C CYS A 41 32.37 17.62 1.82
N GLN A 42 31.38 18.42 2.23
CA GLN A 42 30.29 17.97 3.10
C GLN A 42 29.26 17.13 2.32
N GLY A 43 28.42 16.37 3.05
CA GLY A 43 27.22 15.76 2.47
C GLY A 43 27.47 14.64 1.46
N GLY A 44 28.41 13.72 1.73
CA GLY A 44 28.63 12.54 0.87
C GLY A 44 29.28 12.85 -0.48
N CYS A 45 29.72 14.08 -0.70
CA CYS A 45 30.47 14.49 -1.87
C CYS A 45 31.94 14.02 -1.81
N ALA A 46 32.49 13.57 -2.93
CA ALA A 46 33.88 13.15 -3.09
C ALA A 46 34.80 14.30 -3.53
N THR A 47 34.34 15.09 -4.51
CA THR A 47 35.04 16.30 -4.99
C THR A 47 34.04 17.44 -5.14
N CYS A 48 34.40 18.64 -4.70
CA CYS A 48 33.51 19.80 -4.66
C CYS A 48 34.26 21.08 -5.05
N SER A 49 33.49 22.11 -5.36
CA SER A 49 33.94 23.47 -5.64
C SER A 49 32.99 24.45 -4.97
N ASP A 50 33.50 25.64 -4.63
CA ASP A 50 32.69 26.65 -3.93
C ASP A 50 31.52 27.18 -4.79
N TYR A 51 31.67 27.16 -6.12
CA TYR A 51 30.68 27.73 -7.05
C TYR A 51 29.68 26.70 -7.58
N ASN A 52 30.15 25.52 -7.98
CA ASN A 52 29.31 24.50 -8.59
C ASN A 52 28.80 23.47 -7.58
N GLY A 53 29.16 23.61 -6.30
CA GLY A 53 28.85 22.63 -5.27
C GLY A 53 29.63 21.33 -5.50
N CYS A 54 28.95 20.19 -5.37
CA CYS A 54 29.57 18.89 -5.59
C CYS A 54 29.82 18.62 -7.07
N LEU A 55 30.97 18.03 -7.39
CA LEU A 55 31.38 17.62 -8.73
C LEU A 55 31.31 16.09 -8.91
N SER A 56 31.60 15.32 -7.86
CA SER A 56 31.48 13.85 -7.87
C SER A 56 30.99 13.33 -6.53
N CYS A 57 30.09 12.36 -6.56
CA CYS A 57 29.51 11.76 -5.36
C CYS A 57 30.30 10.53 -4.91
N LYS A 58 30.29 10.28 -3.59
CA LYS A 58 30.74 8.98 -3.07
C LYS A 58 29.91 7.83 -3.65
N PRO A 59 30.44 6.60 -3.70
CA PRO A 59 29.72 5.44 -4.19
C PRO A 59 28.35 5.28 -3.52
N ARG A 60 27.37 4.76 -4.27
CA ARG A 60 25.95 4.55 -3.87
C ARG A 60 25.06 5.80 -3.79
N LEU A 61 25.63 7.00 -3.78
CA LEU A 61 24.85 8.25 -3.85
C LEU A 61 24.55 8.63 -5.29
N PHE A 62 23.47 9.38 -5.48
CA PHE A 62 23.03 9.91 -6.76
C PHE A 62 23.40 11.38 -6.89
N PHE A 63 24.02 11.73 -8.01
CA PHE A 63 24.30 13.10 -8.39
C PHE A 63 23.05 13.76 -8.97
N VAL A 64 22.69 14.91 -8.42
CA VAL A 64 21.55 15.73 -8.85
C VAL A 64 22.02 17.16 -9.01
N LEU A 65 21.56 17.82 -10.08
CA LEU A 65 21.81 19.24 -10.28
C LEU A 65 20.59 20.03 -9.80
N GLU A 66 20.77 20.81 -8.74
CA GLU A 66 19.74 21.66 -8.15
C GLU A 66 19.86 23.09 -8.67
N ARG A 67 18.73 23.69 -9.10
CA ARG A 67 18.69 25.06 -9.60
C ARG A 67 18.24 25.99 -8.48
N ILE A 68 19.12 26.89 -8.06
CA ILE A 68 18.85 27.93 -7.06
C ILE A 68 18.98 29.29 -7.76
N GLY A 69 17.83 29.85 -8.15
CA GLY A 69 17.77 31.06 -8.98
C GLY A 69 18.40 30.82 -10.37
N MET A 70 19.48 31.55 -10.65
CA MET A 70 20.27 31.39 -11.89
C MET A 70 21.43 30.41 -11.76
N LYS A 71 21.75 29.94 -10.55
CA LYS A 71 22.86 29.02 -10.30
C LYS A 71 22.39 27.57 -10.37
N GLN A 72 23.25 26.70 -10.86
CA GLN A 72 23.06 25.26 -10.85
C GLN A 72 24.19 24.63 -10.03
N ILE A 73 23.83 23.95 -8.95
CA ILE A 73 24.80 23.33 -8.05
C ILE A 73 24.61 21.81 -8.04
N GLY A 74 25.71 21.06 -8.00
CA GLY A 74 25.68 19.62 -7.83
C GLY A 74 25.51 19.24 -6.36
N VAL A 75 24.60 18.31 -6.10
CA VAL A 75 24.33 17.74 -4.78
C VAL A 75 24.27 16.22 -4.86
N CYS A 76 24.63 15.56 -3.76
CA CYS A 76 24.61 14.11 -3.66
C CYS A 76 23.49 13.65 -2.72
N LEU A 77 22.57 12.83 -3.23
CA LEU A 77 21.43 12.33 -2.48
C LEU A 77 21.48 10.81 -2.33
N SER A 78 20.95 10.30 -1.22
CA SER A 78 20.79 8.85 -1.00
C SER A 78 19.66 8.25 -1.84
N SER A 79 18.72 9.08 -2.30
CA SER A 79 17.58 8.69 -3.13
C SER A 79 17.16 9.85 -4.02
N CYS A 80 16.63 9.54 -5.20
CA CYS A 80 16.17 10.56 -6.13
C CYS A 80 14.90 11.27 -5.62
N PRO A 81 14.75 12.57 -5.93
CA PRO A 81 13.54 13.31 -5.57
C PRO A 81 12.30 12.77 -6.31
N SER A 82 11.11 13.14 -5.83
CA SER A 82 9.83 12.76 -6.45
C SER A 82 9.79 13.14 -7.94
N GLY A 83 9.26 12.25 -8.78
CA GLY A 83 9.28 12.41 -10.24
C GLY A 83 10.58 11.94 -10.92
N TYR A 84 11.54 11.41 -10.17
CA TYR A 84 12.79 10.86 -10.71
C TYR A 84 13.08 9.46 -10.17
N PHE A 85 13.71 8.63 -10.98
CA PHE A 85 14.24 7.32 -10.60
C PHE A 85 15.78 7.29 -10.71
N GLY A 86 16.41 6.43 -9.91
CA GLY A 86 17.86 6.32 -9.89
C GLY A 86 18.39 5.44 -11.02
N THR A 87 19.28 5.98 -11.85
CA THR A 87 20.02 5.25 -12.88
C THR A 87 21.47 5.08 -12.43
N ARG A 88 21.93 3.83 -12.32
CA ARG A 88 23.32 3.52 -11.97
C ARG A 88 24.11 3.26 -13.25
N SER A 89 25.10 4.10 -13.54
CA SER A 89 26.07 3.85 -14.61
C SER A 89 27.46 3.55 -14.01
N PRO A 90 28.37 2.95 -14.79
CA PRO A 90 29.75 2.72 -14.33
C PRO A 90 30.48 4.00 -13.92
N GLU A 91 30.05 5.14 -14.46
CA GLU A 91 30.72 6.44 -14.29
C GLU A 91 30.07 7.27 -13.19
N ILE A 92 28.74 7.33 -13.14
CA ILE A 92 28.00 8.16 -12.18
C ILE A 92 26.57 7.66 -11.98
N ASN A 93 26.13 7.58 -10.73
CA ASN A 93 24.71 7.36 -10.45
C ASN A 93 23.99 8.70 -10.58
N LYS A 94 22.97 8.77 -11.43
CA LYS A 94 22.21 9.99 -11.71
C LYS A 94 20.72 9.75 -11.55
N CYS A 95 19.98 10.81 -11.30
CA CYS A 95 18.52 10.75 -11.28
C CYS A 95 17.96 11.07 -12.67
N ALA A 96 17.17 10.16 -13.23
CA ALA A 96 16.47 10.32 -14.49
C ALA A 96 14.98 10.59 -14.25
N LYS A 97 14.38 11.47 -15.04
CA LYS A 97 12.97 11.86 -14.86
C LYS A 97 12.03 10.71 -15.27
N CYS A 98 10.94 10.53 -14.52
CA CYS A 98 9.84 9.64 -14.89
C CYS A 98 9.15 10.11 -16.18
N LYS A 99 8.33 9.22 -16.77
CA LYS A 99 7.47 9.57 -17.91
C LYS A 99 6.42 10.63 -17.53
N THR A 100 5.85 11.30 -18.53
CA THR A 100 4.97 12.47 -18.37
C THR A 100 3.64 12.16 -17.69
N ASP A 101 3.14 10.94 -17.81
CA ASP A 101 1.93 10.35 -17.23
C ASP A 101 2.15 9.77 -15.82
N CYS A 102 3.41 9.68 -15.38
CA CYS A 102 3.79 9.05 -14.12
C CYS A 102 4.28 10.08 -13.09
N GLU A 103 3.81 9.97 -11.85
CA GLU A 103 4.23 10.81 -10.73
C GLU A 103 5.45 10.22 -10.01
N THR A 104 5.41 8.93 -9.68
CA THR A 104 6.55 8.21 -9.11
C THR A 104 6.78 6.92 -9.87
N CYS A 105 8.03 6.65 -10.24
CA CYS A 105 8.41 5.48 -11.00
C CYS A 105 9.58 4.74 -10.35
N PHE A 106 9.59 3.42 -10.51
CA PHE A 106 10.71 2.58 -10.12
C PHE A 106 11.82 2.59 -11.18
N ASN A 107 11.42 2.59 -12.46
CA ASN A 107 12.30 2.74 -13.60
C ASN A 107 11.55 3.42 -14.76
N GLN A 108 12.18 3.55 -15.92
CA GLN A 108 11.58 4.23 -17.07
C GLN A 108 10.28 3.58 -17.59
N ASN A 109 10.08 2.29 -17.35
CA ASN A 109 8.95 1.51 -17.84
C ASN A 109 7.94 1.12 -16.77
N PHE A 110 8.32 1.23 -15.50
CA PHE A 110 7.52 0.80 -14.36
C PHE A 110 7.21 1.99 -13.47
N CYS A 111 5.99 2.48 -13.58
CA CYS A 111 5.39 3.49 -12.74
C CYS A 111 4.79 2.84 -11.48
N THR A 112 4.93 3.51 -10.34
CA THR A 112 4.31 3.10 -9.06
C THR A 112 3.14 3.98 -8.68
N ARG A 113 3.08 5.22 -9.18
CA ARG A 113 1.93 6.11 -8.97
C ARG A 113 1.74 7.00 -10.19
N CYS A 114 0.52 6.97 -10.75
CA CYS A 114 0.15 7.77 -11.90
C CYS A 114 -0.24 9.19 -11.50
N LYS A 115 -0.12 10.11 -12.46
CA LYS A 115 -0.66 11.46 -12.28
C LYS A 115 -2.19 11.42 -12.32
N SER A 116 -2.81 12.44 -11.73
CA SER A 116 -4.27 12.60 -11.75
C SER A 116 -4.81 12.54 -13.18
N GLY A 117 -5.90 11.78 -13.37
CA GLY A 117 -6.50 11.54 -14.69
C GLY A 117 -5.97 10.30 -15.41
N PHE A 118 -4.93 9.63 -14.88
CA PHE A 118 -4.43 8.36 -15.39
C PHE A 118 -4.61 7.25 -14.34
N TYR A 119 -4.85 6.04 -14.82
CA TYR A 119 -5.04 4.84 -14.03
C TYR A 119 -3.85 3.90 -14.19
N LEU A 120 -3.34 3.39 -13.08
CA LEU A 120 -2.22 2.46 -13.06
C LEU A 120 -2.68 1.06 -13.46
N HIS A 121 -2.00 0.47 -14.44
CA HIS A 121 -2.20 -0.90 -14.90
C HIS A 121 -0.84 -1.54 -15.26
N ILE A 122 -0.43 -2.57 -14.51
CA ILE A 122 0.84 -3.32 -14.72
C ILE A 122 2.04 -2.38 -14.87
N GLY A 123 2.15 -1.41 -13.96
CA GLY A 123 3.26 -0.44 -13.95
C GLY A 123 3.20 0.61 -15.06
N LYS A 124 2.10 0.76 -15.79
CA LYS A 124 1.89 1.81 -16.79
C LYS A 124 0.69 2.67 -16.43
N CYS A 125 0.73 3.94 -16.82
CA CYS A 125 -0.38 4.87 -16.61
C CYS A 125 -1.17 4.99 -17.91
N LEU A 126 -2.49 4.80 -17.82
CA LEU A 126 -3.40 4.82 -18.96
C LEU A 126 -4.56 5.77 -18.68
N GLU A 127 -5.04 6.50 -19.68
CA GLU A 127 -6.24 7.35 -19.52
C GLU A 127 -7.52 6.52 -19.39
N SER A 128 -7.53 5.33 -19.99
CA SER A 128 -8.66 4.39 -19.92
C SER A 128 -8.16 2.97 -19.70
N CYS A 129 -8.88 2.23 -18.85
CA CYS A 129 -8.53 0.84 -18.56
C CYS A 129 -8.82 -0.09 -19.76
N PRO A 130 -7.98 -1.11 -20.00
CA PRO A 130 -8.19 -2.09 -21.05
C PRO A 130 -9.45 -2.94 -20.80
N GLU A 131 -9.86 -3.71 -21.82
CA GLU A 131 -11.06 -4.54 -21.74
C GLU A 131 -11.04 -5.51 -20.56
N GLY A 132 -12.20 -5.66 -19.90
CA GLY A 132 -12.37 -6.51 -18.71
C GLY A 132 -12.02 -5.82 -17.38
N LEU A 133 -11.48 -4.60 -17.41
CA LEU A 133 -11.17 -3.81 -16.22
C LEU A 133 -12.03 -2.55 -16.12
N GLU A 134 -12.14 -2.01 -14.92
CA GLU A 134 -12.79 -0.73 -14.63
C GLU A 134 -11.90 0.21 -13.83
N HIS A 135 -12.28 1.48 -13.86
CA HIS A 135 -11.61 2.55 -13.15
C HIS A 135 -11.94 2.50 -11.66
N ASN A 136 -10.94 2.37 -10.81
CA ASN A 136 -11.10 2.56 -9.38
C ASN A 136 -10.65 3.98 -8.99
N ASN A 137 -11.61 4.86 -8.75
CA ASN A 137 -11.33 6.26 -8.41
C ASN A 137 -10.69 6.43 -7.02
N HIS A 138 -10.82 5.44 -6.13
CA HIS A 138 -10.22 5.51 -4.79
C HIS A 138 -8.71 5.26 -4.83
N THR A 139 -8.26 4.34 -5.67
CA THR A 139 -6.84 3.96 -5.79
C THR A 139 -6.16 4.52 -7.03
N MET A 140 -6.92 5.08 -8.00
CA MET A 140 -6.45 5.47 -9.33
C MET A 140 -5.75 4.32 -10.06
N GLU A 141 -6.36 3.13 -9.99
CA GLU A 141 -5.86 1.90 -10.59
C GLU A 141 -6.94 1.24 -11.45
N CYS A 142 -6.52 0.43 -12.42
CA CYS A 142 -7.42 -0.45 -13.15
C CYS A 142 -7.69 -1.71 -12.32
N SER A 143 -8.95 -1.89 -11.91
CA SER A 143 -9.41 -3.02 -11.12
C SER A 143 -10.25 -3.98 -11.97
N ASN A 144 -10.32 -5.25 -11.58
CA ASN A 144 -11.19 -6.21 -12.25
C ASN A 144 -12.66 -5.86 -12.03
N ILE A 145 -13.48 -6.06 -13.06
CA ILE A 145 -14.92 -5.93 -12.92
C ILE A 145 -15.41 -7.07 -12.04
N VAL A 146 -16.05 -6.71 -10.94
CA VAL A 146 -16.64 -7.67 -10.00
C VAL A 146 -18.12 -7.78 -10.30
N HIS A 147 -18.57 -8.99 -10.65
CA HIS A 147 -19.98 -9.27 -10.82
C HIS A 147 -20.62 -9.69 -9.50
N CYS A 148 -21.94 -9.54 -9.40
CA CYS A 148 -22.64 -10.01 -8.22
C CYS A 148 -22.70 -11.55 -8.21
N GLU A 149 -22.28 -12.15 -7.10
CA GLU A 149 -22.40 -13.58 -6.85
C GLU A 149 -23.35 -13.82 -5.69
N ALA A 150 -24.36 -14.65 -5.91
CA ALA A 150 -25.32 -15.05 -4.90
C ALA A 150 -25.05 -16.49 -4.46
N SER A 151 -25.35 -16.79 -3.20
CA SER A 151 -25.21 -18.12 -2.63
C SER A 151 -26.14 -19.13 -3.31
N GLU A 152 -25.94 -20.41 -2.97
CA GLU A 152 -26.96 -21.41 -3.19
C GLU A 152 -28.26 -21.03 -2.46
N TRP A 153 -29.37 -21.49 -3.03
CA TRP A 153 -30.68 -21.27 -2.44
C TRP A 153 -30.84 -22.05 -1.14
N SER A 154 -31.49 -21.44 -0.15
CA SER A 154 -32.01 -22.17 0.99
C SER A 154 -33.01 -23.25 0.53
N PRO A 155 -33.24 -24.28 1.36
CA PRO A 155 -34.42 -25.12 1.22
C PRO A 155 -35.69 -24.26 1.21
N TRP A 156 -36.73 -24.76 0.55
CA TRP A 156 -38.04 -24.13 0.57
C TRP A 156 -38.62 -24.13 1.99
N SER A 157 -39.17 -23.00 2.43
CA SER A 157 -39.93 -22.93 3.68
C SER A 157 -41.12 -23.88 3.65
N PRO A 158 -41.70 -24.24 4.80
CA PRO A 158 -42.99 -24.89 4.83
C PRO A 158 -44.04 -24.06 4.07
N CYS A 159 -44.96 -24.74 3.38
CA CYS A 159 -46.10 -24.11 2.75
C CYS A 159 -46.94 -23.40 3.83
N THR A 160 -47.22 -22.10 3.66
CA THR A 160 -48.03 -21.32 4.61
C THR A 160 -49.14 -20.52 3.93
N LYS A 161 -50.20 -20.22 4.67
CA LYS A 161 -51.25 -19.27 4.26
C LYS A 161 -51.57 -18.35 5.43
N LYS A 162 -51.37 -17.03 5.26
CA LYS A 162 -51.55 -16.03 6.32
C LYS A 162 -50.78 -16.39 7.61
N GLY A 163 -49.52 -16.81 7.46
CA GLY A 163 -48.65 -17.20 8.59
C GLY A 163 -48.98 -18.54 9.26
N LYS A 164 -49.96 -19.30 8.77
CA LYS A 164 -50.34 -20.62 9.32
C LYS A 164 -49.84 -21.74 8.41
N THR A 165 -49.52 -22.91 8.98
CA THR A 165 -49.10 -24.15 8.27
C THR A 165 -50.21 -25.20 8.17
N CYS A 166 -51.38 -24.96 8.78
CA CYS A 166 -52.53 -25.87 8.78
C CYS A 166 -53.82 -25.16 8.32
N GLY A 167 -54.88 -25.92 8.04
CA GLY A 167 -56.21 -25.38 7.75
C GLY A 167 -56.44 -24.84 6.34
N PHE A 168 -55.47 -24.97 5.43
CA PHE A 168 -55.61 -24.57 4.02
C PHE A 168 -55.18 -25.69 3.07
N LYS A 169 -55.59 -25.56 1.79
CA LYS A 169 -55.19 -26.46 0.69
C LYS A 169 -54.16 -25.82 -0.25
N ARG A 170 -54.18 -24.49 -0.39
CA ARG A 170 -53.27 -23.70 -1.24
C ARG A 170 -52.58 -22.66 -0.38
N GLY A 171 -51.27 -22.58 -0.45
CA GLY A 171 -50.44 -21.61 0.25
C GLY A 171 -49.27 -21.15 -0.62
N ASN A 172 -48.32 -20.46 0.00
CA ASN A 172 -47.05 -20.08 -0.61
C ASN A 172 -45.90 -20.61 0.24
N GLU A 173 -44.81 -20.95 -0.41
CA GLU A 173 -43.53 -21.24 0.20
C GLU A 173 -42.47 -20.33 -0.39
N THR A 174 -41.52 -19.93 0.45
CA THR A 174 -40.49 -18.97 0.11
C THR A 174 -39.13 -19.60 0.35
N ARG A 175 -38.17 -19.34 -0.53
CA ARG A 175 -36.76 -19.62 -0.29
C ARG A 175 -35.98 -18.33 -0.39
N VAL A 176 -34.86 -18.29 0.31
CA VAL A 176 -33.98 -17.13 0.35
C VAL A 176 -32.56 -17.54 -0.01
N ARG A 177 -31.76 -16.58 -0.47
CA ARG A 177 -30.32 -16.73 -0.67
C ARG A 177 -29.65 -15.42 -0.34
N GLU A 178 -28.37 -15.49 -0.06
CA GLU A 178 -27.56 -14.33 0.33
C GLU A 178 -26.68 -13.88 -0.83
N ILE A 179 -26.23 -12.63 -0.80
CA ILE A 179 -25.25 -12.11 -1.75
C ILE A 179 -23.86 -12.33 -1.16
N LEU A 180 -23.06 -13.18 -1.78
CA LEU A 180 -21.69 -13.49 -1.36
C LEU A 180 -20.72 -12.41 -1.84
N GLN A 181 -20.93 -11.89 -3.04
CA GLN A 181 -20.11 -10.85 -3.64
C GLN A 181 -20.98 -9.76 -4.22
N HIS A 182 -20.76 -8.53 -3.76
CA HIS A 182 -21.46 -7.37 -4.31
C HIS A 182 -20.79 -6.93 -5.63
N PRO A 183 -21.58 -6.46 -6.60
CA PRO A 183 -21.06 -6.03 -7.88
C PRO A 183 -20.32 -4.70 -7.72
N SER A 184 -19.32 -4.50 -8.58
CA SER A 184 -18.71 -3.21 -8.77
C SER A 184 -19.57 -2.29 -9.65
N ALA A 185 -19.11 -1.06 -9.89
CA ALA A 185 -19.87 -0.05 -10.63
C ALA A 185 -20.27 -0.50 -12.04
N ARG A 186 -19.41 -1.28 -12.71
CA ARG A 186 -19.69 -1.86 -14.03
C ARG A 186 -20.10 -3.34 -13.97
N GLY A 187 -20.29 -3.90 -12.78
CA GLY A 187 -20.70 -5.28 -12.57
C GLY A 187 -22.17 -5.53 -12.92
N ASN A 188 -22.52 -6.79 -13.16
CA ASN A 188 -23.91 -7.19 -13.34
C ASN A 188 -24.69 -7.05 -12.01
N PRO A 189 -25.93 -6.53 -12.03
CA PRO A 189 -26.72 -6.36 -10.83
C PRO A 189 -27.01 -7.69 -10.15
N CYS A 190 -27.21 -7.65 -8.83
CA CYS A 190 -27.50 -8.84 -8.07
C CYS A 190 -28.82 -9.48 -8.48
N PRO A 191 -28.86 -10.82 -8.61
CA PRO A 191 -30.09 -11.52 -8.88
C PRO A 191 -30.97 -11.51 -7.60
N PRO A 192 -32.28 -11.81 -7.68
CA PRO A 192 -33.19 -11.68 -6.55
C PRO A 192 -32.81 -12.61 -5.39
N THR A 193 -32.89 -12.11 -4.15
CA THR A 193 -32.52 -12.83 -2.93
C THR A 193 -33.68 -13.63 -2.32
N SER A 194 -34.91 -13.43 -2.78
CA SER A 194 -36.09 -14.15 -2.32
C SER A 194 -36.93 -14.64 -3.49
N GLU A 195 -37.39 -15.88 -3.42
CA GLU A 195 -38.32 -16.44 -4.39
C GLU A 195 -39.50 -17.07 -3.68
N THR A 196 -40.71 -16.77 -4.16
CA THR A 196 -41.95 -17.30 -3.61
C THR A 196 -42.68 -18.10 -4.67
N ARG A 197 -43.11 -19.33 -4.34
CA ARG A 197 -43.94 -20.15 -5.20
C ARG A 197 -45.22 -20.62 -4.51
N LYS A 198 -46.23 -20.90 -5.32
CA LYS A 198 -47.51 -21.46 -4.84
C LYS A 198 -47.32 -22.94 -4.54
N CYS A 199 -47.88 -23.40 -3.43
CA CYS A 199 -47.83 -24.79 -2.98
C CYS A 199 -49.23 -25.31 -2.66
N ILE A 200 -49.41 -26.62 -2.82
CA ILE A 200 -50.67 -27.32 -2.54
C ILE A 200 -50.38 -28.40 -1.50
N VAL A 201 -51.11 -28.36 -0.39
CA VAL A 201 -50.95 -29.30 0.73
C VAL A 201 -52.29 -29.91 1.10
N GLN A 202 -52.24 -31.07 1.76
CA GLN A 202 -53.43 -31.69 2.31
C GLN A 202 -53.96 -30.86 3.48
N ARG A 203 -55.28 -30.61 3.49
CA ARG A 203 -55.91 -29.75 4.50
C ARG A 203 -55.99 -30.48 5.85
N LYS A 204 -54.96 -30.29 6.69
CA LYS A 204 -54.95 -30.77 8.08
C LYS A 204 -55.77 -29.84 8.98
N LYS A 205 -56.51 -30.41 9.94
CA LYS A 205 -57.22 -29.62 10.96
C LYS A 205 -56.19 -28.90 11.85
N CYS A 206 -56.35 -27.60 12.04
CA CYS A 206 -55.54 -26.87 13.00
C CYS A 206 -55.98 -27.26 14.42
N GLN A 207 -55.05 -27.69 15.25
CA GLN A 207 -55.34 -27.86 16.68
C GLN A 207 -55.57 -26.47 17.29
N LYS A 208 -56.70 -26.28 17.97
CA LYS A 208 -57.00 -25.04 18.69
C LYS A 208 -56.12 -24.99 19.95
N GLY A 209 -55.11 -24.12 19.93
CA GLY A 209 -54.48 -23.55 21.12
C GLY A 209 -53.89 -24.54 22.12
N GLY A 210 -52.76 -25.16 21.79
CA GLY A 210 -51.67 -25.30 22.77
C GLY A 210 -50.74 -24.11 22.54
N LYS A 211 -50.21 -23.49 23.60
CA LYS A 211 -49.27 -22.36 23.54
C LYS A 211 -48.30 -22.56 22.37
N GLY A 212 -48.60 -21.92 21.25
CA GLY A 212 -47.68 -21.85 20.14
C GLY A 212 -46.55 -21.04 20.72
N THR A 213 -45.40 -21.68 20.93
CA THR A 213 -44.15 -20.97 20.77
C THR A 213 -44.36 -20.08 19.56
N ILE A 214 -44.39 -18.76 19.80
CA ILE A 214 -43.85 -17.83 18.83
C ILE A 214 -42.60 -18.57 18.37
N LEU A 215 -42.60 -19.05 17.12
CA LEU A 215 -41.36 -19.46 16.52
C LEU A 215 -40.60 -18.16 16.58
N SER A 216 -39.79 -18.06 17.63
CA SER A 216 -38.67 -17.18 17.74
C SER A 216 -38.15 -17.10 16.34
N SER A 217 -38.08 -15.88 15.84
CA SER A 217 -36.92 -15.46 15.07
C SER A 217 -35.83 -16.53 15.24
N TYR A 218 -35.51 -17.25 14.16
CA TYR A 218 -34.15 -17.70 14.06
C TYR A 218 -33.34 -16.44 14.33
N GLU A 219 -32.68 -16.41 15.49
CA GLU A 219 -31.68 -15.43 15.82
C GLU A 219 -30.65 -15.53 14.69
N PHE A 220 -30.77 -14.63 13.73
CA PHE A 220 -29.61 -14.15 13.02
C PHE A 220 -28.84 -13.38 14.08
N ASP A 221 -27.70 -13.93 14.50
CA ASP A 221 -26.76 -13.23 15.36
C ASP A 221 -26.19 -12.03 14.56
N THR A 222 -26.92 -10.92 14.57
CA THR A 222 -26.41 -9.59 14.23
C THR A 222 -26.08 -8.83 15.50
N SER A 223 -25.06 -9.32 16.19
CA SER A 223 -24.27 -8.50 17.10
C SER A 223 -23.07 -7.90 16.37
N GLN A 224 -23.32 -6.88 15.53
CA GLN A 224 -22.43 -5.70 15.46
C GLN A 224 -23.10 -4.53 14.70
N PRO A 225 -23.23 -3.34 15.30
CA PRO A 225 -23.85 -2.19 14.67
C PRO A 225 -22.85 -1.45 13.78
N GLN A 226 -23.11 -1.38 12.48
CA GLN A 226 -22.52 -0.36 11.62
C GLN A 226 -23.35 0.92 11.72
N GLU A 227 -23.02 1.76 12.71
CA GLU A 227 -23.41 3.16 12.70
C GLU A 227 -22.73 3.87 11.52
N ALA A 228 -23.54 4.45 10.65
CA ALA A 228 -23.10 5.50 9.75
C ALA A 228 -22.59 6.69 10.59
N ARG A 229 -21.27 6.90 10.63
CA ARG A 229 -20.66 8.16 11.07
C ARG A 229 -19.98 8.85 9.89
N ALA A 230 -20.37 10.11 9.71
CA ALA A 230 -19.82 11.05 8.74
C ALA A 230 -18.29 11.22 8.87
N PRO A 231 -17.58 11.61 7.80
CA PRO A 231 -16.13 11.76 7.84
C PRO A 231 -15.74 13.05 8.58
N ALA A 232 -14.99 12.92 9.67
CA ALA A 232 -14.26 14.02 10.30
C ALA A 232 -12.77 13.91 9.96
N GLY A 233 -12.17 15.04 9.57
CA GLY A 233 -10.85 15.16 8.93
C GLY A 233 -9.61 14.83 9.78
N PRO A 234 -8.40 15.08 9.25
CA PRO A 234 -7.17 14.47 9.73
C PRO A 234 -6.52 15.26 10.87
N ARG A 235 -6.04 14.57 11.93
CA ARG A 235 -5.07 15.13 12.89
C ARG A 235 -3.97 14.13 13.27
N ARG A 236 -2.83 14.72 13.65
CA ARG A 236 -1.43 14.25 13.65
C ARG A 236 -1.08 13.09 14.59
N PRO A 237 0.08 12.43 14.36
CA PRO A 237 0.65 11.43 15.26
C PRO A 237 1.58 12.07 16.33
N GLU A 238 1.52 11.56 17.56
CA GLU A 238 2.38 11.88 18.73
C GLU A 238 2.30 10.66 19.72
N PRO A 239 3.26 10.45 20.65
CA PRO A 239 4.36 9.50 20.48
C PRO A 239 4.30 8.29 21.46
N VAL A 240 5.06 7.24 21.13
CA VAL A 240 5.17 5.98 21.88
C VAL A 240 6.32 6.07 22.90
N PRO A 241 6.13 5.70 24.18
CA PRO A 241 7.23 5.60 25.13
C PRO A 241 7.92 4.22 25.04
N GLY A 242 9.25 4.25 25.10
CA GLY A 242 10.12 3.10 24.97
C GLY A 242 10.25 2.25 26.24
N GLY A 243 10.54 0.96 26.03
CA GLY A 243 10.95 0.00 27.04
C GLY A 243 11.92 -1.00 26.42
N SER A 244 13.03 -1.25 27.10
CA SER A 244 14.34 -1.59 26.56
C SER A 244 14.64 -3.09 26.40
N ARG A 245 15.29 -3.38 25.27
CA ARG A 245 16.27 -4.45 24.93
C ARG A 245 16.62 -5.50 25.99
N GLN A 246 16.62 -6.76 25.56
CA GLN A 246 17.83 -7.59 25.47
C GLN A 246 17.66 -8.67 24.39
N SER A 247 18.56 -8.66 23.40
CA SER A 247 18.63 -9.61 22.30
C SER A 247 19.81 -10.55 22.55
N GLN A 248 19.60 -11.86 22.55
CA GLN A 248 20.68 -12.84 22.43
C GLN A 248 20.76 -13.30 20.96
N GLU A 249 21.95 -13.17 20.39
CA GLU A 249 22.32 -13.55 19.03
C GLU A 249 22.35 -15.08 18.86
N ALA A 250 21.49 -15.62 18.00
CA ALA A 250 21.66 -16.95 17.43
C ALA A 250 22.35 -16.82 16.07
N ARG A 251 23.57 -17.33 16.00
CA ARG A 251 24.49 -17.30 14.86
C ARG A 251 24.03 -18.30 13.78
N ALA A 252 23.39 -17.82 12.72
CA ALA A 252 23.11 -18.64 11.53
C ALA A 252 24.31 -18.56 10.56
N GLY A 253 24.95 -19.70 10.29
CA GLY A 253 26.06 -19.84 9.33
C GLY A 253 25.59 -19.77 7.86
N PRO A 254 26.52 -19.63 6.91
CA PRO A 254 26.20 -19.38 5.50
C PRO A 254 25.63 -20.62 4.80
N SER A 255 24.46 -20.46 4.20
CA SER A 255 23.84 -21.41 3.27
C SER A 255 24.60 -21.44 1.94
N GLN A 256 25.14 -22.61 1.57
CA GLN A 256 25.75 -22.84 0.25
C GLN A 256 24.68 -22.95 -0.85
N PRO A 257 24.95 -22.50 -2.09
CA PRO A 257 24.06 -22.71 -3.23
C PRO A 257 24.14 -24.16 -3.76
N PRO A 258 23.06 -24.70 -4.34
CA PRO A 258 23.07 -26.05 -4.91
C PRO A 258 23.92 -26.11 -6.19
N ARG A 259 24.66 -27.23 -6.36
CA ARG A 259 25.55 -27.49 -7.51
C ARG A 259 24.74 -27.83 -8.77
N PRO A 260 25.23 -27.48 -9.98
CA PRO A 260 24.61 -27.89 -11.24
C PRO A 260 24.79 -29.40 -11.49
N ALA A 261 23.73 -30.06 -11.98
CA ALA A 261 23.76 -31.44 -12.40
C ALA A 261 24.53 -31.58 -13.73
N GLY A 262 25.55 -32.46 -13.75
CA GLY A 262 26.31 -32.80 -14.95
C GLY A 262 25.53 -33.71 -15.92
N PRO A 263 26.00 -33.87 -17.17
CA PRO A 263 25.29 -34.58 -18.23
C PRO A 263 25.27 -36.10 -18.00
N ARG A 264 24.12 -36.72 -18.30
CA ARG A 264 23.92 -38.18 -18.23
C ARG A 264 24.73 -38.89 -19.33
N LYS A 265 25.50 -39.91 -18.96
CA LYS A 265 26.15 -40.84 -19.90
C LYS A 265 25.11 -41.77 -20.54
N PRO A 266 25.30 -42.19 -21.81
CA PRO A 266 24.44 -43.16 -22.48
C PRO A 266 24.74 -44.60 -22.04
N GLU A 267 23.68 -45.41 -21.92
CA GLU A 267 23.70 -46.82 -21.53
C GLU A 267 23.83 -47.72 -22.78
N PRO A 268 24.61 -48.83 -22.74
CA PRO A 268 24.85 -49.66 -23.92
C PRO A 268 23.71 -50.64 -24.25
N ALA A 269 23.52 -50.84 -25.56
CA ALA A 269 22.52 -51.70 -26.17
C ALA A 269 22.66 -53.19 -25.80
N GLY A 270 21.61 -53.75 -25.21
CA GLY A 270 21.43 -55.19 -24.96
C GLY A 270 20.91 -55.94 -26.19
N ARG A 271 21.52 -57.10 -26.46
CA ARG A 271 21.29 -58.01 -27.60
C ARG A 271 19.84 -58.48 -27.73
N GLY A 272 19.31 -58.38 -28.94
CA GLY A 272 18.07 -59.03 -29.36
C GLY A 272 18.23 -60.55 -29.46
N VAL A 273 17.38 -61.27 -28.73
CA VAL A 273 17.17 -62.71 -28.86
C VAL A 273 16.07 -62.92 -29.89
N ARG A 274 16.36 -63.79 -30.86
CA ARG A 274 15.43 -64.23 -31.92
C ARG A 274 14.33 -65.08 -31.32
N THR A 275 13.08 -64.77 -31.63
CA THR A 275 11.97 -65.72 -31.59
C THR A 275 11.20 -65.63 -32.90
N ASN A 276 11.37 -66.66 -33.73
CA ASN A 276 10.46 -66.98 -34.83
C ASN A 276 9.14 -67.44 -34.22
N ASN A 277 8.04 -66.81 -34.61
CA ASN A 277 6.74 -67.48 -34.60
C ASN A 277 5.96 -67.05 -35.84
N LEU A 278 5.76 -68.04 -36.72
CA LEU A 278 4.71 -68.05 -37.73
C LEU A 278 3.36 -67.96 -37.00
N PHE A 279 2.39 -67.22 -37.55
CA PHE A 279 1.17 -67.78 -38.16
C PHE A 279 0.17 -66.65 -38.50
N TYR A 280 -0.17 -66.59 -39.80
CA TYR A 280 -1.46 -66.32 -40.45
C TYR A 280 -2.34 -65.12 -40.02
N PHE A 281 -2.65 -64.28 -41.00
CA PHE A 281 -3.98 -63.71 -41.17
C PHE A 281 -4.42 -63.80 -42.64
N PHE A 282 -5.63 -64.32 -42.83
CA PHE A 282 -6.51 -64.00 -43.95
C PHE A 282 -6.93 -62.53 -43.85
#